data_AF-A0A150GKQ4-F1
#
_entry.id   AF-A0A150GKQ4-F1
#
_cell.length_a   1.000
_cell.length_b   1.000
_cell.length_c   1.000
_cell.angle_alpha   90.00
_cell.angle_beta   90.00
_cell.angle_gamma   90.00
#
_symmetry.space_group_name_H-M   'P 1'
#
loop_
_entity.id
_entity.type
_entity.pdbx_description
1 polymer ?
#
loop_
_entity_poly.entity_id
_entity_poly.type
_entity_poly.pdbx_seq_one_letter_code
_entity_poly.pdbx_strand_id
1 'polypeptide(L)'
;MATGHNAALSIISWEGYLSAMFGNTLMCSHFAASGERSAVNVQLVGILNNFLILTQVALAGFMPLAVFLAAAAFTALATGMNLARVQRLSGAPQPAGEKFGTWQMWQLCSGVVGLAVVPQVLYNTVAPAASTLLPFFSTLLLLGLVLGIKLSGRGSGDASTLVRQLPGWGATLLFALSPLPQLVRNLLEPQSLEGLSVGTMLLALLGNALMVPRALFVRDVVWLSGTTWACAAGWGQLFSMFRSVSTTTGLRFLDPWVFFTVTGALGLYMTFVLAEHRKAQQDGSGAQLRPS
;
A
#
# COMPACT_ATOMS: atom_id res chain seq x y z
N MET A 1 30.66 9.76 11.99
CA MET A 1 29.63 8.93 11.35
C MET A 1 28.54 8.69 12.38
N ALA A 2 27.32 9.16 12.15
CA ALA A 2 26.22 8.96 13.11
C ALA A 2 26.02 7.45 13.30
N THR A 3 26.40 6.93 14.47
CA THR A 3 26.19 5.54 14.86
C THR A 3 24.69 5.35 15.05
N GLY A 4 23.99 4.94 13.99
CA GLY A 4 22.58 4.58 14.07
C GLY A 4 22.38 3.41 15.03
N HIS A 5 21.34 3.48 15.86
CA HIS A 5 20.98 2.36 16.73
C HIS A 5 20.42 1.23 15.87
N ASN A 6 21.27 0.28 15.45
CA ASN A 6 20.84 -0.89 14.66
C ASN A 6 19.67 -1.64 15.30
N ALA A 7 19.57 -1.62 16.64
CA ALA A 7 18.43 -2.18 17.37
C ALA A 7 17.08 -1.56 16.97
N ALA A 8 17.04 -0.27 16.62
CA ALA A 8 15.81 0.42 16.18
C ALA A 8 15.33 -0.06 14.79
N LEU A 9 16.24 -0.49 13.92
CA LEU A 9 15.89 -1.05 12.61
C LEU A 9 15.32 -2.47 12.73
N SER A 10 15.68 -3.19 13.80
CA SER A 10 15.19 -4.54 14.06
C SER A 10 13.68 -4.59 14.26
N ILE A 11 13.10 -3.47 14.69
CA ILE A 11 11.69 -3.27 15.08
C ILE A 11 10.78 -3.07 13.88
N ILE A 12 11.36 -2.57 12.79
CA ILE A 12 10.64 -2.27 11.56
C ILE A 12 10.26 -3.59 10.87
N SER A 13 8.97 -3.77 10.56
CA SER A 13 8.56 -4.86 9.66
C SER A 13 8.91 -4.52 8.21
N TRP A 14 9.95 -5.17 7.70
CA TRP A 14 10.37 -4.99 6.30
C TRP A 14 9.29 -5.49 5.32
N GLU A 15 8.43 -6.43 5.71
CA GLU A 15 7.33 -6.92 4.90
C GLU A 15 6.31 -5.82 4.59
N GLY A 16 5.99 -4.98 5.58
CA GLY A 16 5.10 -3.84 5.40
C GLY A 16 5.66 -2.82 4.41
N TYR A 17 6.96 -2.49 4.54
CA TYR A 17 7.64 -1.58 3.63
C TYR A 17 7.86 -2.17 2.23
N LEU A 18 8.10 -3.48 2.12
CA LEU A 18 8.17 -4.20 0.84
C LEU A 18 6.82 -4.16 0.14
N SER A 19 5.74 -4.44 0.87
CA SER A 19 4.37 -4.37 0.37
C SER A 19 4.05 -2.95 -0.11
N ALA A 20 4.41 -1.92 0.66
CA ALA A 20 4.23 -0.53 0.25
C ALA A 20 5.08 -0.16 -0.98
N MET A 21 6.33 -0.61 -1.07
CA MET A 21 7.19 -0.37 -2.24
C MET A 21 6.60 -1.00 -3.49
N PHE A 22 6.19 -2.27 -3.43
CA PHE A 22 5.58 -2.96 -4.56
C PHE A 22 4.21 -2.36 -4.91
N GLY A 23 3.44 -1.94 -3.90
CA GLY A 23 2.21 -1.18 -4.09
C GLY A 23 2.44 0.08 -4.93
N ASN A 24 3.40 0.92 -4.53
CA ASN A 24 3.77 2.12 -5.29
C ASN A 24 4.28 1.77 -6.70
N THR A 25 5.09 0.72 -6.85
CA THR A 25 5.61 0.26 -8.14
C THR A 25 4.51 -0.13 -9.12
N LEU A 26 3.53 -0.91 -8.67
CA LEU A 26 2.42 -1.36 -9.50
C LEU A 26 1.41 -0.25 -9.78
N MET A 27 1.18 0.61 -8.79
CA MET A 27 0.37 1.81 -8.97
C MET A 27 1.01 2.77 -9.97
N CYS A 28 2.33 2.88 -9.96
CA CYS A 28 3.09 3.62 -10.97
C CYS A 28 2.86 3.05 -12.37
N SER A 29 2.85 1.72 -12.54
CA SER A 29 2.48 1.10 -13.82
C SER A 29 1.04 1.35 -14.23
N HIS A 30 0.12 1.39 -13.27
CA HIS A 30 -1.29 1.74 -13.53
C HIS A 30 -1.41 3.18 -14.04
N PHE A 31 -0.84 4.17 -13.33
CA PHE A 31 -0.89 5.58 -13.76
C PHE A 31 -0.08 5.85 -15.02
N ALA A 32 1.02 5.14 -15.24
CA ALA A 32 1.77 5.20 -16.50
C ALA A 32 0.91 4.74 -17.68
N ALA A 33 0.05 3.72 -17.51
CA ALA A 33 -0.93 3.33 -18.52
C ALA A 33 -2.03 4.38 -18.74
N SER A 34 -2.38 5.16 -17.73
CA SER A 34 -3.36 6.26 -17.84
C SER A 34 -2.76 7.56 -18.38
N GLY A 35 -1.43 7.65 -18.53
CA GLY A 35 -0.74 8.86 -18.98
C GLY A 35 -0.57 9.92 -17.88
N GLU A 36 -0.85 9.59 -16.61
CA GLU A 36 -0.92 10.54 -15.50
C GLU A 36 0.47 10.81 -14.87
N ARG A 37 1.22 11.77 -15.45
CA ARG A 37 2.59 12.09 -15.01
C ARG A 37 2.69 12.51 -13.54
N SER A 38 1.78 13.35 -13.06
CA SER A 38 1.81 13.82 -11.67
C SER A 38 1.61 12.67 -10.69
N ALA A 39 0.69 11.75 -10.99
CA ALA A 39 0.44 10.58 -10.17
C ALA A 39 1.65 9.63 -10.18
N VAL A 40 2.26 9.40 -11.34
CA VAL A 40 3.53 8.65 -11.47
C VAL A 40 4.61 9.25 -10.56
N ASN A 41 4.82 10.57 -10.59
CA ASN A 41 5.84 11.22 -9.75
C ASN A 41 5.61 10.99 -8.25
N VAL A 42 4.35 11.06 -7.78
CA VAL A 42 4.00 10.77 -6.39
C VAL A 42 4.36 9.32 -6.04
N GLN A 43 4.06 8.37 -6.92
CA GLN A 43 4.41 6.97 -6.69
C GLN A 43 5.94 6.77 -6.65
N LEU A 44 6.71 7.47 -7.47
CA LEU A 44 8.17 7.41 -7.45
C LEU A 44 8.76 7.91 -6.13
N VAL A 45 8.20 8.98 -5.55
CA VAL A 45 8.59 9.44 -4.21
C VAL A 45 8.30 8.36 -3.16
N GLY A 46 7.14 7.71 -3.24
CA GLY A 46 6.78 6.59 -2.38
C GLY A 46 7.72 5.39 -2.52
N ILE A 47 8.09 5.03 -3.76
CA ILE A 47 9.07 3.98 -4.06
C ILE A 47 10.41 4.33 -3.41
N LEU A 48 10.92 5.55 -3.62
CA LEU A 48 12.20 5.99 -3.10
C LEU A 48 12.22 5.96 -1.56
N ASN A 49 11.17 6.47 -0.91
CA ASN A 49 11.06 6.45 0.54
C ASN A 49 11.16 5.03 1.10
N ASN A 50 10.36 4.09 0.56
CA ASN A 50 10.37 2.71 1.02
C ASN A 50 11.68 1.99 0.69
N PHE A 51 12.27 2.27 -0.47
CA PHE A 51 13.56 1.73 -0.87
C PHE A 51 14.68 2.14 0.10
N LEU A 52 14.73 3.40 0.51
CA LEU A 52 15.72 3.89 1.47
C LEU A 52 15.58 3.19 2.83
N ILE A 53 14.35 3.02 3.32
CA ILE A 53 14.09 2.30 4.58
C ILE A 53 14.49 0.84 4.44
N LEU A 54 14.07 0.14 3.38
CA LEU A 54 14.43 -1.26 3.14
C LEU A 54 15.95 -1.44 2.99
N THR A 55 16.64 -0.49 2.37
CA THR A 55 18.11 -0.51 2.28
C THR A 55 18.73 -0.47 3.67
N GLN A 56 18.27 0.41 4.55
CA GLN A 56 18.76 0.48 5.94
C GLN A 56 18.49 -0.83 6.69
N VAL A 57 17.29 -1.40 6.55
CA VAL A 57 16.90 -2.65 7.22
C VAL A 57 17.70 -3.85 6.70
N ALA A 58 17.96 -3.91 5.38
CA ALA A 58 18.78 -4.95 4.77
C ALA A 58 20.26 -4.84 5.17
N LEU A 59 20.83 -3.62 5.15
CA LEU A 59 22.21 -3.39 5.61
C LEU A 59 22.39 -3.69 7.10
N ALA A 60 21.33 -3.55 7.90
CA ALA A 60 21.31 -3.94 9.30
C ALA A 60 21.08 -5.45 9.52
N GLY A 61 20.86 -6.23 8.46
CA GLY A 61 20.72 -7.70 8.51
C GLY A 61 19.32 -8.20 8.89
N PHE A 62 18.31 -7.34 8.96
CA PHE A 62 16.94 -7.72 9.35
C PHE A 62 16.04 -8.08 8.17
N MET A 63 16.53 -7.91 6.93
CA MET A 63 15.88 -8.38 5.71
C MET A 63 16.84 -9.30 4.96
N PRO A 64 16.39 -10.47 4.44
CA PRO A 64 17.24 -11.34 3.64
C PRO A 64 17.76 -10.61 2.39
N LEU A 65 19.09 -10.54 2.25
CA LEU A 65 19.74 -9.76 1.18
C LEU A 65 19.28 -10.17 -0.22
N ALA A 66 19.09 -11.47 -0.47
CA ALA A 66 18.62 -11.96 -1.76
C ALA A 66 17.22 -11.43 -2.11
N VAL A 67 16.32 -11.35 -1.12
CA VAL A 67 14.97 -10.79 -1.29
C VAL A 67 15.06 -9.29 -1.56
N PHE A 68 15.93 -8.58 -0.83
CA PHE A 68 16.14 -7.14 -1.05
C PHE A 68 16.66 -6.85 -2.46
N LEU A 69 17.70 -7.55 -2.91
CA LEU A 69 18.29 -7.35 -4.24
C LEU A 69 17.28 -7.67 -5.35
N ALA A 70 16.49 -8.73 -5.21
CA ALA A 70 15.44 -9.06 -6.17
C ALA A 70 14.35 -7.98 -6.23
N ALA A 71 13.90 -7.51 -5.06
CA ALA A 71 12.91 -6.44 -4.95
C ALA A 71 13.41 -5.10 -5.52
N ALA A 72 14.68 -4.76 -5.27
CA ALA A 72 15.34 -3.59 -5.81
C ALA A 72 15.47 -3.65 -7.33
N ALA A 73 15.94 -4.78 -7.88
CA ALA A 73 16.07 -4.98 -9.31
C ALA A 73 14.72 -4.89 -10.04
N PHE A 74 13.69 -5.55 -9.50
CA PHE A 74 12.33 -5.47 -10.03
C PHE A 74 11.81 -4.03 -10.05
N THR A 75 11.99 -3.31 -8.95
CA THR A 75 11.51 -1.92 -8.80
C THR A 75 12.27 -0.95 -9.68
N ALA A 76 13.57 -1.13 -9.86
CA ALA A 76 14.38 -0.33 -10.78
C ALA A 76 13.95 -0.54 -12.23
N LEU A 77 13.77 -1.80 -12.65
CA LEU A 77 13.25 -2.14 -13.97
C LEU A 77 11.85 -1.52 -14.18
N ALA A 78 10.96 -1.70 -13.21
CA ALA A 78 9.61 -1.14 -13.24
C ALA A 78 9.62 0.37 -13.41
N THR A 79 10.45 1.06 -12.65
CA THR A 79 10.59 2.52 -12.70
C THR A 79 10.99 2.97 -14.11
N GLY A 80 12.00 2.32 -14.70
CA GLY A 80 12.42 2.61 -16.08
C GLY A 80 11.30 2.38 -17.09
N MET A 81 10.60 1.25 -16.99
CA MET A 81 9.49 0.92 -17.90
C MET A 81 8.32 1.91 -17.77
N ASN A 82 7.96 2.29 -16.54
CA ASN A 82 6.86 3.22 -16.25
C ASN A 82 7.19 4.64 -16.75
N LEU A 83 8.41 5.11 -16.53
CA LEU A 83 8.87 6.42 -17.01
C LEU A 83 8.88 6.48 -18.54
N ALA A 84 9.45 5.47 -19.20
CA ALA A 84 9.46 5.39 -20.66
C ALA A 84 8.03 5.37 -21.23
N ARG A 85 7.12 4.64 -20.57
CA ARG A 85 5.72 4.54 -21.00
C ARG A 85 4.97 5.86 -20.86
N VAL A 86 5.03 6.50 -19.70
CA VAL A 86 4.29 7.75 -19.45
C VAL A 86 4.83 8.91 -20.31
N GLN A 87 6.13 8.88 -20.63
CA GLN A 87 6.72 9.79 -21.60
C GLN A 87 6.16 9.54 -23.00
N ARG A 88 6.18 8.28 -23.47
CA ARG A 88 5.67 7.89 -24.80
C ARG A 88 4.21 8.26 -25.02
N LEU A 89 3.38 8.13 -23.98
CA LEU A 89 1.96 8.44 -24.06
C LEU A 89 1.65 9.94 -24.03
N SER A 90 2.59 10.80 -23.61
CA SER A 90 2.43 12.27 -23.63
C SER A 90 1.12 12.79 -23.02
N GLY A 91 0.63 12.15 -21.96
CA GLY A 91 -0.62 12.53 -21.30
C GLY A 91 -1.88 11.87 -21.86
N ALA A 92 -1.78 11.12 -22.96
CA ALA A 92 -2.88 10.31 -23.47
C ALA A 92 -2.97 8.97 -22.70
N PRO A 93 -4.18 8.42 -22.50
CA PRO A 93 -4.33 7.08 -21.95
C PRO A 93 -3.89 6.01 -22.95
N GLN A 94 -3.54 4.83 -22.43
CA GLN A 94 -3.28 3.63 -23.21
C GLN A 94 -4.44 3.35 -24.19
N PRO A 95 -4.17 3.21 -25.51
CA PRO A 95 -5.19 2.92 -26.50
C PRO A 95 -5.89 1.58 -26.24
N ALA A 96 -7.22 1.55 -26.35
CA ALA A 96 -8.03 0.34 -26.12
C ALA A 96 -7.67 -0.82 -27.08
N GLY A 97 -7.28 -0.49 -28.31
CA GLY A 97 -6.89 -1.46 -29.34
C GLY A 97 -5.37 -1.72 -29.43
N GLU A 98 -4.58 -1.32 -28.43
CA GLU A 98 -3.13 -1.57 -28.48
C GLU A 98 -2.84 -3.06 -28.50
N LYS A 99 -2.16 -3.51 -29.57
CA LYS A 99 -1.75 -4.91 -29.73
C LYS A 99 -0.91 -5.37 -28.55
N PHE A 100 -1.03 -6.64 -28.20
CA PHE A 100 -0.22 -7.26 -27.16
C PHE A 100 1.25 -7.16 -27.52
N GLY A 101 2.02 -6.44 -26.72
CA GLY A 101 3.45 -6.22 -26.92
C GLY A 101 4.18 -6.11 -25.60
N THR A 102 5.32 -5.41 -25.61
CA THR A 102 6.21 -5.28 -24.44
C THR A 102 5.52 -4.67 -23.22
N TRP A 103 4.62 -3.70 -23.42
CA TRP A 103 3.91 -3.04 -22.31
C TRP A 103 2.86 -3.95 -21.67
N GLN A 104 2.06 -4.66 -22.45
CA GLN A 104 1.08 -5.62 -21.92
C GLN A 104 1.78 -6.80 -21.25
N MET A 105 2.90 -7.28 -21.83
CA MET A 105 3.72 -8.30 -21.18
C MET A 105 4.23 -7.82 -19.82
N TRP A 106 4.69 -6.56 -19.74
CA TRP A 106 5.07 -5.95 -18.47
C TRP A 106 3.92 -5.87 -17.47
N GLN A 107 2.73 -5.41 -17.88
CA GLN A 107 1.55 -5.34 -17.02
C GLN A 107 1.15 -6.73 -16.50
N LEU A 108 1.23 -7.75 -17.35
CA LEU A 108 0.99 -9.13 -16.97
C LEU A 108 2.02 -9.60 -15.92
N CYS A 109 3.31 -9.50 -16.24
CA CYS A 109 4.38 -9.96 -15.35
C CYS A 109 4.37 -9.23 -14.01
N SER A 110 4.35 -7.90 -14.02
CA SER A 110 4.34 -7.08 -12.80
C SER A 110 3.08 -7.32 -11.97
N GLY A 111 1.90 -7.39 -12.60
CA GLY A 111 0.65 -7.69 -11.93
C GLY A 111 0.64 -9.07 -11.27
N VAL A 112 1.13 -10.11 -11.97
CA VAL A 112 1.23 -11.47 -11.42
C VAL A 112 2.22 -11.53 -10.26
N VAL A 113 3.39 -10.89 -10.39
CA VAL A 113 4.37 -10.77 -9.29
C VAL A 113 3.72 -10.08 -8.09
N GLY A 114 3.04 -8.96 -8.30
CA GLY A 114 2.33 -8.22 -7.26
C GLY A 114 1.31 -9.06 -6.50
N LEU A 115 0.47 -9.78 -7.22
CA LEU A 115 -0.52 -10.69 -6.63
C LEU A 115 0.14 -11.88 -5.90
N ALA A 116 1.27 -12.37 -6.38
CA ALA A 116 2.00 -13.45 -5.71
C ALA A 116 2.71 -12.99 -4.42
N VAL A 117 3.08 -11.71 -4.31
CA VAL A 117 3.64 -11.15 -3.06
C VAL A 117 2.60 -11.11 -1.94
N VAL A 118 1.31 -10.96 -2.26
CA VAL A 118 0.24 -10.84 -1.26
C VAL A 118 0.21 -12.05 -0.29
N PRO A 119 0.12 -13.32 -0.75
CA PRO A 119 0.20 -14.47 0.15
C PRO A 119 1.53 -14.60 0.88
N GLN A 120 2.64 -14.16 0.27
CA GLN A 120 3.95 -14.19 0.91
C GLN A 120 4.03 -13.22 2.10
N VAL A 121 3.54 -11.98 1.93
CA VAL A 121 3.49 -10.99 3.00
C VAL A 121 2.57 -11.47 4.13
N LEU A 122 1.40 -12.01 3.79
CA LEU A 122 0.47 -12.57 4.78
C LEU A 122 1.10 -13.73 5.55
N TYR A 123 1.78 -14.63 4.87
CA TYR A 123 2.45 -15.76 5.49
C TYR A 123 3.56 -15.29 6.45
N ASN A 124 4.42 -14.37 6.01
CA ASN A 124 5.47 -13.81 6.88
C ASN A 124 4.88 -13.02 8.06
N THR A 125 3.70 -12.42 7.89
CA THR A 125 3.01 -11.71 8.97
C THR A 125 2.59 -12.66 10.10
N VAL A 126 2.10 -13.86 9.77
CA VAL A 126 1.61 -14.83 10.76
C VAL A 126 2.68 -15.84 11.20
N ALA A 127 3.73 -16.02 10.39
CA ALA A 127 4.85 -16.93 10.68
C ALA A 127 6.21 -16.24 10.40
N PRO A 128 6.62 -15.25 11.22
CA PRO A 128 7.81 -14.42 10.96
C PRO A 128 9.12 -15.23 10.94
N ALA A 129 9.18 -16.35 11.66
CA ALA A 129 10.35 -17.22 11.71
C ALA A 129 10.52 -18.11 10.47
N ALA A 130 9.54 -18.16 9.57
CA ALA A 130 9.57 -19.05 8.42
C ALA A 130 10.39 -18.44 7.28
N SER A 131 11.51 -19.07 6.94
CA SER A 131 12.42 -18.66 5.87
C SER A 131 12.07 -19.30 4.51
N THR A 132 10.81 -19.23 4.09
CA THR A 132 10.35 -19.86 2.85
C THR A 132 9.68 -18.88 1.89
N LEU A 133 9.97 -19.03 0.60
CA LEU A 133 9.30 -18.35 -0.51
C LEU A 133 8.23 -19.21 -1.17
N LEU A 134 7.84 -20.32 -0.52
CA LEU A 134 6.84 -21.24 -1.06
C LEU A 134 5.49 -20.56 -1.36
N PRO A 135 4.91 -19.73 -0.47
CA PRO A 135 3.66 -19.02 -0.78
C PRO A 135 3.75 -18.19 -2.06
N PHE A 136 4.87 -17.49 -2.27
CA PHE A 136 5.12 -16.72 -3.49
C PHE A 136 5.15 -17.61 -4.74
N PHE A 137 5.99 -18.65 -4.76
CA PHE A 137 6.15 -19.51 -5.94
C PHE A 137 4.90 -20.34 -6.25
N SER A 138 4.20 -20.84 -5.22
CA SER A 138 2.93 -21.54 -5.39
C SER A 138 1.86 -20.63 -6.00
N THR A 139 1.81 -19.36 -5.55
CA THR A 139 0.86 -18.38 -6.10
C THR A 139 1.22 -17.99 -7.53
N LEU A 140 2.50 -17.79 -7.84
CA LEU A 140 2.96 -17.55 -9.21
C LEU A 140 2.55 -18.68 -10.16
N LEU A 141 2.78 -19.93 -9.76
CA LEU A 141 2.41 -21.10 -10.57
C LEU A 141 0.89 -21.14 -10.80
N LEU A 142 0.10 -20.99 -9.74
CA LEU A 142 -1.36 -21.02 -9.84
C LEU A 142 -1.90 -19.87 -10.72
N LEU A 143 -1.42 -18.65 -10.52
CA LEU A 143 -1.80 -17.50 -11.34
C LEU A 143 -1.39 -17.69 -12.80
N GLY A 144 -0.19 -18.20 -13.05
CA GLY A 144 0.29 -18.50 -14.40
C GLY A 144 -0.60 -19.51 -15.12
N LEU A 145 -1.00 -20.59 -14.44
CA LEU A 145 -1.92 -21.60 -14.98
C LEU A 145 -3.31 -21.00 -15.25
N VAL A 146 -3.90 -20.32 -14.27
CA VAL A 146 -5.25 -19.74 -14.38
C VAL A 146 -5.30 -18.66 -15.47
N LEU A 147 -4.29 -17.79 -15.54
CA LEU A 147 -4.23 -16.75 -16.58
C LEU A 147 -3.89 -17.35 -17.94
N GLY A 148 -3.05 -18.38 -18.03
CA GLY A 148 -2.77 -19.08 -19.28
C GLY A 148 -4.05 -19.66 -19.90
N ILE A 149 -4.89 -20.31 -19.09
CA ILE A 149 -6.20 -20.83 -19.51
C ILE A 149 -7.17 -19.70 -19.87
N LYS A 150 -7.25 -18.64 -19.06
CA LYS A 150 -8.18 -17.53 -19.32
C LYS A 150 -7.79 -16.70 -20.55
N LEU A 151 -6.50 -16.55 -20.82
CA LEU A 151 -6.01 -15.77 -21.96
C LEU A 151 -6.06 -16.57 -23.26
N SER A 152 -5.96 -17.91 -23.22
CA SER A 152 -6.11 -18.74 -24.43
C SER A 152 -7.55 -18.82 -24.94
N GLY A 153 -8.54 -18.70 -24.06
CA GLY A 153 -9.96 -18.76 -24.41
C GLY A 153 -10.65 -17.41 -24.68
N ARG A 154 -9.94 -16.28 -24.57
CA ARG A 154 -10.53 -14.94 -24.71
C ARG A 154 -10.15 -14.26 -26.03
N GLY A 155 -11.07 -13.43 -26.54
CA GLY A 155 -10.75 -12.48 -27.61
C GLY A 155 -9.66 -11.49 -27.19
N SER A 156 -8.92 -10.96 -28.15
CA SER A 156 -7.77 -10.07 -27.90
C SER A 156 -8.11 -8.83 -27.05
N GLY A 157 -9.33 -8.31 -27.17
CA GLY A 157 -9.84 -7.19 -26.36
C GLY A 157 -10.00 -7.53 -24.87
N ASP A 158 -10.69 -8.62 -24.56
CA ASP A 158 -10.95 -9.03 -23.17
C ASP A 158 -9.68 -9.46 -22.43
N ALA A 159 -8.74 -10.08 -23.15
CA ALA A 159 -7.42 -10.43 -22.64
C ALA A 159 -6.61 -9.16 -22.28
N SER A 160 -6.60 -8.17 -23.18
CA SER A 160 -5.92 -6.88 -22.96
C SER A 160 -6.49 -6.13 -21.77
N THR A 161 -7.82 -6.07 -21.63
CA THR A 161 -8.49 -5.42 -20.50
C THR A 161 -8.12 -6.09 -19.17
N LEU A 162 -8.13 -7.44 -19.12
CA LEU A 162 -7.74 -8.17 -17.91
C LEU A 162 -6.30 -7.85 -17.52
N VAL A 163 -5.37 -7.93 -18.46
CA VAL A 163 -3.94 -7.69 -18.23
C VAL A 163 -3.68 -6.26 -17.74
N ARG A 164 -4.37 -5.28 -18.32
CA ARG A 164 -4.27 -3.86 -17.92
C ARG A 164 -4.68 -3.61 -16.47
N GLN A 165 -5.61 -4.41 -15.93
CA GLN A 165 -6.12 -4.23 -14.57
C GLN A 165 -5.25 -4.90 -13.49
N LEU A 166 -4.42 -5.88 -13.84
CA LEU A 166 -3.65 -6.66 -12.86
C LEU A 166 -2.75 -5.80 -11.96
N PRO A 167 -1.94 -4.84 -12.48
CA PRO A 167 -1.13 -3.98 -11.61
C PRO A 167 -1.96 -3.16 -10.62
N GLY A 168 -3.13 -2.66 -11.02
CA GLY A 168 -4.00 -1.87 -10.14
C GLY A 168 -4.55 -2.70 -8.97
N TRP A 169 -5.00 -3.93 -9.24
CA TRP A 169 -5.45 -4.84 -8.18
C TRP A 169 -4.30 -5.30 -7.28
N GLY A 170 -3.15 -5.63 -7.86
CA GLY A 170 -1.94 -5.96 -7.09
C GLY A 170 -1.53 -4.82 -6.17
N ALA A 171 -1.52 -3.58 -6.67
CA ALA A 171 -1.20 -2.40 -5.88
C ALA A 171 -2.18 -2.21 -4.72
N THR A 172 -3.48 -2.33 -5.00
CA THR A 172 -4.55 -2.16 -4.00
C THR A 172 -4.39 -3.14 -2.83
N LEU A 173 -4.19 -4.43 -3.14
CA LEU A 173 -3.99 -5.45 -2.11
C LEU A 173 -2.72 -5.19 -1.30
N LEU A 174 -1.61 -4.84 -1.95
CA LEU A 174 -0.35 -4.59 -1.26
C LEU A 174 -0.38 -3.32 -0.39
N PHE A 175 -1.09 -2.28 -0.80
CA PHE A 175 -1.34 -1.13 0.07
C PHE A 175 -2.23 -1.47 1.26
N ALA A 176 -3.26 -2.30 1.05
CA ALA A 176 -4.06 -2.79 2.16
C ALA A 176 -3.23 -3.65 3.14
N LEU A 177 -2.24 -4.40 2.64
CA LEU A 177 -1.37 -5.21 3.48
C LEU A 177 -0.25 -4.43 4.17
N SER A 178 0.18 -3.26 3.69
CA SER A 178 1.37 -2.59 4.24
C SER A 178 1.36 -2.32 5.76
N PRO A 179 0.23 -1.97 6.43
CA PRO A 179 0.24 -1.74 7.87
C PRO A 179 0.09 -3.01 8.73
N LEU A 180 -0.37 -4.11 8.13
CA LEU A 180 -0.69 -5.37 8.83
C LEU A 180 0.52 -6.04 9.49
N PRO A 181 1.67 -6.23 8.78
CA PRO A 181 2.86 -6.83 9.36
C PRO A 181 3.33 -6.13 10.63
N GLN A 182 3.38 -4.79 10.62
CA GLN A 182 3.77 -4.02 11.79
C GLN A 182 2.73 -4.15 12.92
N LEU A 183 1.44 -4.11 12.61
CA LEU A 183 0.39 -4.26 13.61
C LEU A 183 0.46 -5.63 14.31
N VAL A 184 0.63 -6.71 13.55
CA VAL A 184 0.74 -8.06 14.11
C VAL A 184 2.00 -8.18 14.95
N ARG A 185 3.13 -7.66 14.47
CA ARG A 185 4.38 -7.64 15.24
C ARG A 185 4.23 -6.90 16.57
N ASN A 186 3.58 -5.73 16.57
CA ASN A 186 3.32 -4.98 17.80
C ASN A 186 2.52 -5.78 18.85
N LEU A 187 1.67 -6.72 18.40
CA LEU A 187 0.86 -7.57 19.26
C LEU A 187 1.61 -8.83 19.72
N LEU A 188 2.47 -9.41 18.87
CA LEU A 188 3.23 -10.64 19.17
C LEU A 188 4.55 -10.37 19.91
N GLU A 189 5.21 -9.25 19.60
CA GLU A 189 6.50 -8.83 20.15
C GLU A 189 6.39 -7.42 20.76
N PRO A 190 5.66 -7.21 21.88
CA PRO A 190 5.45 -5.87 22.44
C PRO A 190 6.74 -5.09 22.76
N GLN A 191 7.85 -5.79 23.00
CA GLN A 191 9.16 -5.16 23.21
C GLN A 191 9.67 -4.41 21.98
N SER A 192 9.22 -4.77 20.78
CA SER A 192 9.57 -4.04 19.57
C SER A 192 9.00 -2.61 19.56
N LEU A 193 8.03 -2.29 20.41
CA LEU A 193 7.41 -0.96 20.43
C LEU A 193 8.34 0.16 20.91
N GLU A 194 9.43 -0.16 21.63
CA GLU A 194 10.39 0.84 22.17
C GLU A 194 11.03 1.71 21.09
N GLY A 195 11.16 1.21 19.86
CA GLY A 195 11.78 1.93 18.75
C GLY A 195 10.80 2.52 17.75
N LEU A 196 9.48 2.43 17.97
CA LEU A 196 8.50 3.03 17.07
C LEU A 196 8.22 4.49 17.42
N SER A 197 8.23 5.34 16.39
CA SER A 197 7.89 6.76 16.53
C SER A 197 6.37 6.97 16.53
N VAL A 198 5.81 7.30 17.70
CA VAL A 198 4.40 7.72 17.85
C VAL A 198 4.07 8.88 16.90
N GLY A 199 4.97 9.87 16.80
CA GLY A 199 4.77 11.02 15.92
C GLY A 199 4.61 10.63 14.45
N THR A 200 5.43 9.68 13.96
CA THR A 200 5.33 9.20 12.58
C THR A 200 4.02 8.46 12.34
N MET A 201 3.59 7.61 13.28
CA MET A 201 2.30 6.91 13.20
C MET A 201 1.11 7.88 13.21
N LEU A 202 1.17 8.94 14.03
CA LEU A 202 0.14 9.98 14.06
C LEU A 202 0.08 10.78 12.76
N LEU A 203 1.23 11.18 12.21
CA LEU A 203 1.27 11.87 10.92
C LEU A 203 0.73 10.99 9.79
N ALA A 204 1.05 9.69 9.79
CA ALA A 204 0.50 8.74 8.83
C ALA A 204 -1.02 8.58 8.97
N LEU A 205 -1.53 8.46 10.20
CA LEU A 205 -2.97 8.38 10.48
C LEU A 205 -3.70 9.65 10.03
N LEU A 206 -3.17 10.83 10.37
CA LEU A 206 -3.74 12.11 9.98
C LEU A 206 -3.74 12.30 8.47
N GLY A 207 -2.64 11.97 7.79
CA GLY A 207 -2.57 12.04 6.34
C GLY A 207 -3.67 11.22 5.67
N ASN A 208 -3.91 9.99 6.14
CA ASN A 208 -4.98 9.14 5.62
C ASN A 208 -6.39 9.69 5.96
N ALA A 209 -6.59 10.22 7.17
CA ALA A 209 -7.86 10.80 7.57
C ALA A 209 -8.22 12.04 6.73
N LEU A 210 -7.24 12.91 6.44
CA LEU A 210 -7.43 14.10 5.61
C LEU A 210 -7.80 13.77 4.16
N MET A 211 -7.56 12.55 3.69
CA MET A 211 -7.95 12.12 2.34
C MET A 211 -9.41 11.63 2.25
N VAL A 212 -10.05 11.30 3.38
CA VAL A 212 -11.44 10.79 3.44
C VAL A 212 -12.47 11.76 2.86
N PRO A 213 -12.48 13.06 3.20
CA PRO A 213 -13.48 13.99 2.65
C PRO A 213 -13.43 14.04 1.13
N ARG A 214 -12.23 14.14 0.56
CA ARG A 214 -12.07 14.17 -0.90
C ARG A 214 -12.64 12.90 -1.53
N ALA A 215 -12.26 11.74 -1.02
CA ALA A 215 -12.74 10.46 -1.56
C ALA A 215 -14.27 10.36 -1.50
N LEU A 216 -14.87 10.84 -0.40
CA LEU A 216 -16.31 10.86 -0.19
C LEU A 216 -17.03 11.84 -1.14
N PHE A 217 -16.52 13.06 -1.31
CA PHE A 217 -17.13 14.08 -2.17
C PHE A 217 -17.04 13.75 -3.67
N VAL A 218 -15.92 13.14 -4.10
CA VAL A 218 -15.74 12.71 -5.50
C VAL A 218 -16.44 11.37 -5.78
N ARG A 219 -16.98 10.71 -4.75
CA ARG A 219 -17.66 9.40 -4.83
C ARG A 219 -16.76 8.29 -5.36
N ASP A 220 -15.48 8.34 -5.00
CA ASP A 220 -14.50 7.30 -5.34
C ASP A 220 -14.51 6.22 -4.25
N VAL A 221 -15.26 5.14 -4.51
CA VAL A 221 -15.42 4.02 -3.56
C VAL A 221 -14.10 3.31 -3.28
N VAL A 222 -13.21 3.21 -4.27
CA VAL A 222 -11.91 2.53 -4.11
C VAL A 222 -11.03 3.35 -3.19
N TRP A 223 -10.96 4.66 -3.43
CA TRP A 223 -10.17 5.56 -2.59
C TRP A 223 -10.76 5.69 -1.17
N LEU A 224 -12.08 5.76 -1.04
CA LEU A 224 -12.74 5.83 0.27
C LEU A 224 -12.44 4.55 1.09
N SER A 225 -12.49 3.39 0.46
CA SER A 225 -12.15 2.11 1.09
C SER A 225 -10.69 2.07 1.55
N GLY A 226 -9.76 2.50 0.69
CA GLY A 226 -8.33 2.52 1.00
C GLY A 226 -7.97 3.46 2.15
N THR A 227 -8.49 4.68 2.14
CA THR A 227 -8.24 5.69 3.19
C THR A 227 -8.88 5.31 4.51
N THR A 228 -10.09 4.74 4.49
CA THR A 228 -10.77 4.22 5.68
C THR A 228 -9.99 3.04 6.29
N TRP A 229 -9.54 2.10 5.46
CA TRP A 229 -8.70 0.99 5.89
C TRP A 229 -7.38 1.47 6.51
N ALA A 230 -6.69 2.42 5.88
CA ALA A 230 -5.45 2.97 6.41
C ALA A 230 -5.65 3.70 7.75
N CYS A 231 -6.79 4.38 7.93
CA CYS A 231 -7.16 4.95 9.23
C CYS A 231 -7.39 3.87 10.29
N ALA A 232 -8.12 2.81 9.95
CA ALA A 232 -8.39 1.70 10.86
C ALA A 232 -7.09 0.98 11.27
N ALA A 233 -6.19 0.74 10.31
CA ALA A 233 -4.91 0.09 10.57
C ALA A 233 -3.96 0.97 11.39
N GLY A 234 -3.88 2.28 11.08
CA GLY A 234 -3.11 3.24 11.86
C GLY A 234 -3.64 3.39 13.30
N TRP A 235 -4.96 3.43 13.48
CA TRP A 235 -5.57 3.37 14.80
C TRP A 235 -5.24 2.05 15.52
N GLY A 236 -5.29 0.92 14.82
CA GLY A 236 -4.90 -0.39 15.36
C GLY A 236 -3.45 -0.39 15.86
N GLN A 237 -2.54 0.25 15.15
CA GLN A 237 -1.15 0.40 15.59
C GLN A 237 -1.05 1.23 16.87
N LEU A 238 -1.75 2.36 16.98
CA LEU A 238 -1.81 3.14 18.23
C LEU A 238 -2.43 2.35 19.38
N PHE A 239 -3.48 1.58 19.10
CA PHE A 239 -4.12 0.72 20.09
C PHE A 239 -3.17 -0.38 20.59
N SER A 240 -2.34 -0.95 19.72
CA SER A 240 -1.32 -1.91 20.13
C SER A 240 -0.29 -1.29 21.09
N MET A 241 0.12 -0.04 20.86
CA MET A 241 1.00 0.70 21.77
C MET A 241 0.33 1.07 23.09
N PHE A 242 -0.93 1.46 23.04
CA PHE A 242 -1.72 1.77 24.23
C PHE A 242 -1.88 0.52 25.10
N ARG A 243 -2.20 -0.65 24.52
CA ARG A 243 -2.39 -1.89 25.26
C ARG A 243 -1.08 -2.41 25.89
N SER A 244 0.04 -2.24 25.19
CA SER A 244 1.32 -2.83 25.57
C SER A 244 2.10 -2.00 26.59
N VAL A 245 2.93 -2.67 27.39
CA VAL A 245 3.75 -2.09 28.47
C VAL A 245 5.21 -2.48 28.24
N SER A 246 6.13 -1.55 28.43
CA SER A 246 7.57 -1.82 28.39
C SER A 246 7.97 -2.68 29.58
N THR A 247 8.65 -3.79 29.31
CA THR A 247 9.22 -4.65 30.35
C THR A 247 10.37 -3.97 31.10
N THR A 248 10.96 -2.93 30.51
CA THR A 248 12.09 -2.18 31.07
C THR A 248 11.63 -1.11 32.06
N THR A 249 10.61 -0.34 31.68
CA THR A 249 10.13 0.81 32.48
C THR A 249 8.85 0.53 33.25
N GLY A 250 8.11 -0.52 32.90
CA GLY A 250 6.78 -0.79 33.44
C GLY A 250 5.69 0.20 32.98
N LEU A 251 6.02 1.13 32.09
CA LEU A 251 5.10 2.13 31.55
C LEU A 251 4.55 1.70 30.18
N ARG A 252 3.37 2.21 29.83
CA ARG A 252 2.77 1.99 28.48
C ARG A 252 3.59 2.69 27.41
N PHE A 253 3.58 2.13 26.20
CA PHE A 253 4.24 2.75 25.03
C PHE A 253 3.52 3.98 24.50
N LEU A 254 2.22 4.08 24.79
CA LEU A 254 1.41 5.25 24.47
C LEU A 254 0.66 5.72 25.70
N ASP A 255 0.80 7.01 25.98
CA ASP A 255 0.08 7.66 27.06
C ASP A 255 -1.45 7.56 26.84
N PRO A 256 -2.24 7.18 27.87
CA PRO A 256 -3.69 7.04 27.75
C PRO A 256 -4.38 8.31 27.24
N TRP A 257 -3.96 9.50 27.67
CA TRP A 257 -4.55 10.75 27.22
C TRP A 257 -4.29 10.98 25.75
N VAL A 258 -3.09 10.68 25.27
CA VAL A 258 -2.79 10.75 23.83
C VAL A 258 -3.68 9.78 23.05
N PHE A 259 -3.80 8.53 23.49
CA PHE A 259 -4.63 7.54 22.80
C PHE A 259 -6.12 7.94 22.73
N PHE A 260 -6.71 8.35 23.86
CA PHE A 260 -8.12 8.75 23.90
C PHE A 260 -8.37 10.07 23.16
N THR A 261 -7.44 11.02 23.23
CA THR A 261 -7.54 12.28 22.46
C THR A 261 -7.52 12.01 20.97
N VAL A 262 -6.58 11.21 20.49
CA VAL A 262 -6.48 10.86 19.07
C VAL A 262 -7.69 10.05 18.60
N THR A 263 -8.15 9.08 19.41
CA THR A 263 -9.34 8.28 19.10
C THR A 263 -10.60 9.15 19.03
N GLY A 264 -10.79 10.04 20.01
CA GLY A 264 -11.90 10.98 20.04
C GLY A 264 -11.85 11.96 18.87
N ALA A 265 -10.68 12.55 18.60
CA ALA A 265 -10.49 13.46 17.47
C ALA A 265 -10.76 12.79 16.12
N LEU A 266 -10.26 11.57 15.91
CA LEU A 266 -10.53 10.79 14.70
C LEU A 266 -12.04 10.50 14.56
N GLY A 267 -12.71 10.05 15.62
CA GLY A 267 -14.15 9.78 15.61
C GLY A 267 -15.00 11.02 15.34
N LEU A 268 -14.68 12.14 16.00
CA LEU A 268 -15.35 13.42 15.78
C LEU A 268 -15.14 13.93 14.35
N TYR A 269 -13.90 13.88 13.85
CA TYR A 269 -13.58 14.27 12.48
C TYR A 269 -14.33 13.43 11.45
N MET A 270 -14.35 12.10 11.59
CA MET A 270 -15.09 11.22 10.67
C MET A 270 -16.59 11.49 10.71
N THR A 271 -17.14 11.73 11.91
CA THR A 271 -18.56 12.08 12.08
C THR A 271 -18.89 13.43 11.42
N PHE A 272 -18.03 14.43 11.62
CA PHE A 272 -18.16 15.74 10.98
C PHE A 272 -18.15 15.64 9.45
N VAL A 273 -17.20 14.91 8.88
CA VAL A 273 -17.10 14.70 7.43
C VAL A 273 -18.35 14.04 6.86
N LEU A 274 -18.89 13.02 7.55
CA LEU A 274 -20.13 12.35 7.15
C LEU A 274 -21.36 13.27 7.27
N ALA A 275 -21.43 14.11 8.30
CA ALA A 275 -22.51 15.06 8.50
C ALA A 275 -22.53 16.13 7.39
N GLU A 276 -21.37 16.72 7.08
CA GLU A 276 -21.23 17.69 5.98
C GLU A 276 -21.58 17.07 4.62
N HIS A 277 -21.18 15.82 4.39
CA HIS A 277 -21.57 15.11 3.16
C HIS A 277 -23.09 14.90 3.06
N ARG A 278 -23.75 14.47 4.14
CA ARG A 278 -25.22 14.29 4.16
C ARG A 278 -25.95 15.61 3.92
N LYS A 279 -25.50 16.69 4.57
CA LYS A 279 -26.06 18.03 4.37
C LYS A 279 -25.95 18.49 2.91
N ALA A 280 -24.78 18.32 2.30
CA ALA A 280 -24.56 18.63 0.89
C ALA A 280 -25.47 17.83 -0.05
N GLN A 281 -25.79 16.58 0.28
CA GLN A 281 -26.75 15.78 -0.51
C GLN A 281 -28.18 16.30 -0.38
N GLN A 282 -28.60 16.69 0.84
CA GLN A 282 -29.94 17.25 1.08
C GLN A 282 -30.14 18.58 0.36
N ASP A 283 -29.15 19.48 0.43
CA ASP A 283 -29.19 20.78 -0.25
C ASP A 283 -29.17 20.63 -1.79
N GLY A 284 -28.39 19.67 -2.31
CA GLY A 284 -28.34 19.35 -3.74
C GLY A 284 -29.64 18.75 -4.29
N SER A 285 -30.34 17.93 -3.49
CA SER A 285 -31.67 17.40 -3.85
C SER A 285 -32.78 18.45 -3.75
N GLY A 286 -32.63 19.45 -2.88
CA GLY A 286 -33.58 20.57 -2.75
C GLY A 286 -33.54 21.58 -3.90
N ALA A 287 -32.41 21.68 -4.61
CA ALA A 287 -32.25 22.59 -5.75
C ALA A 287 -32.93 22.11 -7.05
N GLN A 288 -33.24 20.81 -7.18
CA GLN A 288 -33.91 20.25 -8.36
C GLN A 288 -35.45 20.36 -8.34
N LEU A 289 -36.04 20.93 -7.27
CA LEU A 289 -37.50 21.02 -7.09
C LEU A 289 -38.05 22.46 -7.20
N ARG A 290 -37.31 23.41 -7.78
CA ARG A 290 -37.86 24.73 -8.14
C ARG A 290 -38.20 24.74 -9.63
N PRO A 291 -39.46 24.48 -10.02
CA PRO A 291 -39.90 24.81 -11.37
C PRO A 291 -39.83 26.33 -11.53
N SER A 292 -39.09 26.78 -12.54
CA SER A 292 -39.22 28.12 -13.14
C SER A 292 -40.47 28.21 -13.98
#